data_AF-A0A437Q4L9-F1
#
_entry.id   AF-A0A437Q4L9-F1
#
_cell.length_a   1.000
_cell.length_b   1.000
_cell.length_c   1.000
_cell.angle_alpha   90.00
_cell.angle_beta   90.00
_cell.angle_gamma   90.00
#
_symmetry.space_group_name_H-M   'P 1'
#
loop_
_entity.id
_entity.type
_entity.pdbx_description
1 polymer ?
#
loop_
_entity_poly.entity_id
_entity_poly.type
_entity_poly.pdbx_seq_one_letter_code
_entity_poly.pdbx_strand_id
1 'polypeptide(L)'
;MYLFVTTTSRQYSRMDYRFAGKRKTLSLGVYPDISLAKARKLTLKTKEDLADGIDPSFKKQVEKAFNQFNSANTFKVIAANGLLAT
;
A
#
# COMPACT_ATOMS: atom_id res chain seq x y z
N MET A 1 -14.83 6.41 -0.77
CA MET A 1 -14.00 5.70 -1.77
C MET A 1 -14.88 5.35 -2.96
N TYR A 2 -14.30 5.08 -4.12
CA TYR A 2 -15.02 4.65 -5.32
C TYR A 2 -14.28 3.49 -5.99
N LEU A 3 -14.99 2.75 -6.83
CA LEU A 3 -14.40 1.71 -7.65
C LEU A 3 -14.10 2.29 -9.04
N PHE A 4 -12.83 2.27 -9.42
CA PHE A 4 -12.37 2.70 -10.73
C PHE A 4 -12.22 1.49 -11.64
N VAL A 5 -13.16 1.32 -12.57
CA VAL A 5 -13.18 0.23 -13.54
C VAL A 5 -12.42 0.65 -14.79
N THR A 6 -11.44 -0.14 -15.20
CA THR A 6 -10.69 0.07 -16.45
C THR A 6 -11.31 -0.71 -17.60
N THR A 7 -11.00 -0.30 -18.84
CA THR A 7 -11.37 -1.03 -20.07
C THR A 7 -10.81 -2.46 -20.08
N THR A 8 -9.69 -2.70 -19.41
CA THR A 8 -9.07 -4.03 -19.22
C THR A 8 -9.73 -4.87 -18.12
N SER A 9 -10.95 -4.54 -17.70
CA SER A 9 -11.71 -5.22 -16.63
C SER A 9 -11.07 -5.24 -15.23
N ARG A 10 -9.92 -4.58 -15.03
CA ARG A 10 -9.36 -4.37 -13.68
C ARG A 10 -10.14 -3.30 -12.94
N GLN A 11 -10.42 -3.56 -11.68
CA GLN A 11 -11.22 -2.68 -10.83
C GLN A 11 -10.38 -2.24 -9.63
N TYR A 12 -10.17 -0.93 -9.47
CA TYR A 12 -9.32 -0.39 -8.42
C TYR A 12 -10.16 0.33 -7.38
N SER A 13 -10.07 -0.08 -6.12
CA SER A 13 -10.63 0.69 -5.01
C SER A 13 -9.78 1.93 -4.79
N ARG A 14 -10.33 3.11 -5.11
CA ARG A 14 -9.63 4.40 -5.02
C ARG A 14 -10.30 5.35 -4.04
N MET A 15 -9.50 6.26 -3.48
CA MET A 15 -9.97 7.36 -2.65
C MET A 15 -9.25 8.63 -3.06
N ASP A 16 -10.04 9.65 -3.40
CA ASP A 16 -9.52 11.00 -3.54
C ASP A 16 -9.47 11.69 -2.19
N TYR A 17 -8.43 12.48 -1.97
CA TYR A 17 -8.20 13.21 -0.73
C TYR A 17 -7.42 14.50 -1.01
N ARG A 18 -7.27 15.35 0.01
CA ARG A 18 -6.38 16.51 -0.04
C ARG A 18 -5.37 16.43 1.09
N PHE A 19 -4.14 16.80 0.79
CA PHE A 19 -3.08 16.94 1.78
C PHE A 19 -2.18 18.12 1.38
N ALA A 20 -1.84 18.99 2.33
CA ALA A 20 -1.08 20.21 2.08
C ALA A 20 -1.61 21.03 0.88
N GLY A 21 -2.94 21.23 0.81
CA GLY A 21 -3.61 22.00 -0.24
C GLY A 21 -3.76 21.29 -1.60
N LYS A 22 -3.06 20.18 -1.84
CA LYS A 22 -3.07 19.46 -3.12
C LYS A 22 -4.09 18.31 -3.12
N ARG A 23 -4.85 18.17 -4.21
CA ARG A 23 -5.69 16.98 -4.44
C ARG A 23 -4.82 15.81 -4.86
N LYS A 24 -5.05 14.65 -4.25
CA LYS A 24 -4.34 13.40 -4.53
C LYS A 24 -5.35 12.25 -4.63
N THR A 25 -4.92 11.15 -5.26
CA THR A 25 -5.69 9.91 -5.35
C THR A 25 -4.87 8.76 -4.79
N LEU A 26 -5.44 8.01 -3.86
CA LEU A 26 -4.85 6.81 -3.26
C LEU A 26 -5.53 5.56 -3.83
N SER A 27 -4.73 4.58 -4.26
CA SER A 27 -5.22 3.23 -4.54
C SER A 27 -5.14 2.38 -3.27
N LEU A 28 -6.30 1.95 -2.79
CA LEU A 28 -6.48 1.10 -1.60
C LEU A 28 -6.28 -0.39 -1.93
N GLY A 29 -6.47 -0.77 -3.20
CA GLY A 29 -6.22 -2.12 -3.70
C GLY A 29 -7.02 -2.43 -4.97
N VAL A 30 -6.86 -3.65 -5.47
CA VAL A 30 -7.55 -4.15 -6.67
C VAL A 30 -8.66 -5.10 -6.21
N TYR A 31 -9.84 -4.97 -6.80
CA TYR A 31 -10.93 -5.92 -6.64
C TYR A 31 -10.84 -6.98 -7.75
N PRO A 32 -11.07 -8.28 -7.46
CA PRO A 32 -11.54 -8.85 -6.19
C PRO A 32 -10.45 -9.21 -5.17
N ASP A 33 -9.17 -8.97 -5.46
CA ASP A 33 -8.04 -9.31 -4.58
C ASP A 33 -8.18 -8.74 -3.15
N ILE A 34 -8.86 -7.59 -3.02
CA ILE A 34 -9.40 -7.11 -1.74
C ILE A 34 -10.92 -7.08 -1.76
N SER A 35 -11.51 -7.55 -0.66
CA SER A 35 -12.96 -7.43 -0.44
C SER A 35 -13.38 -5.99 -0.23
N LEU A 36 -14.65 -5.68 -0.52
CA LEU A 36 -15.23 -4.37 -0.26
C LEU A 36 -15.11 -3.96 1.22
N ALA A 37 -15.27 -4.93 2.14
CA ALA A 37 -15.10 -4.71 3.57
C ALA A 37 -13.66 -4.27 3.91
N LYS A 38 -12.65 -4.92 3.31
CA LYS A 38 -11.25 -4.52 3.47
C LYS A 38 -10.98 -3.13 2.89
N ALA A 39 -11.52 -2.82 1.72
CA ALA A 39 -11.40 -1.49 1.12
C ALA A 39 -12.01 -0.38 2.01
N ARG A 40 -13.16 -0.64 2.64
CA ARG A 40 -13.79 0.27 3.61
C ARG A 40 -12.94 0.46 4.87
N LYS A 41 -12.37 -0.61 5.43
CA LYS A 41 -11.43 -0.51 6.57
C LYS A 41 -10.21 0.34 6.22
N LEU A 42 -9.61 0.13 5.05
CA LEU A 42 -8.48 0.94 4.58
C LEU A 42 -8.85 2.41 4.39
N THR A 43 -10.09 2.69 3.97
CA THR A 43 -10.60 4.07 3.86
C THR A 43 -10.64 4.74 5.24
N LEU A 44 -11.10 4.03 6.27
CA LEU A 44 -11.13 4.57 7.63
C LEU A 44 -9.72 4.89 8.14
N LYS A 45 -8.79 3.93 8.02
CA LYS A 45 -7.38 4.13 8.37
C LYS A 45 -6.73 5.30 7.63
N THR A 46 -7.07 5.46 6.34
CA THR A 46 -6.57 6.60 5.54
C THR A 46 -7.09 7.94 6.08
N LYS A 47 -8.35 7.99 6.55
CA LYS A 47 -8.90 9.21 7.16
C LYS A 47 -8.26 9.53 8.51
N GLU A 48 -7.97 8.51 9.32
CA GLU A 48 -7.22 8.66 10.57
C GLU A 48 -5.83 9.23 10.29
N ASP A 49 -5.08 8.63 9.34
CA ASP A 49 -3.77 9.14 8.93
C ASP A 49 -3.82 10.62 8.50
N LEU A 50 -4.85 11.01 7.74
CA LEU A 50 -5.02 12.41 7.33
C LEU A 50 -5.36 13.35 8.49
N ALA A 51 -6.13 12.89 9.48
CA ALA A 51 -6.44 13.67 10.68
C ALA A 51 -5.19 13.88 11.54
N ASP A 52 -4.29 12.90 11.56
CA ASP A 52 -3.00 12.96 12.26
C ASP A 52 -1.93 13.74 11.47
N GLY A 53 -2.27 14.31 10.31
CA GLY A 53 -1.33 15.06 9.47
C GLY A 53 -0.32 14.19 8.72
N ILE A 54 -0.60 12.90 8.56
CA ILE A 54 0.26 11.94 7.85
C ILE A 54 -0.22 11.82 6.40
N ASP A 55 0.69 11.98 5.43
CA ASP A 55 0.38 11.73 4.02
C ASP A 55 0.31 10.20 3.75
N PRO A 56 -0.88 9.65 3.40
CA PRO A 56 -1.03 8.22 3.17
C PRO A 56 -0.19 7.70 2.00
N SER A 57 0.07 8.55 0.99
CA SER A 57 0.90 8.16 -0.15
C SER A 57 2.36 7.98 0.23
N PHE A 58 2.88 8.84 1.12
CA PHE A 58 4.23 8.73 1.65
C PHE A 58 4.37 7.52 2.57
N LYS A 59 3.43 7.33 3.50
CA LYS A 59 3.38 6.15 4.37
C LYS A 59 3.45 4.84 3.58
N LYS A 60 2.65 4.71 2.52
CA LYS A 60 2.65 3.54 1.63
C LYS A 60 3.98 3.33 0.92
N GLN A 61 4.68 4.40 0.52
CA GLN A 61 6.00 4.30 -0.10
C GLN A 61 7.06 3.83 0.89
N VAL A 62 7.04 4.35 2.13
CA VAL A 62 7.94 3.93 3.20
C VAL A 62 7.72 2.46 3.55
N GLU A 63 6.47 2.03 3.73
CA GLU A 63 6.14 0.61 3.98
C GLU A 63 6.65 -0.30 2.85
N LYS A 64 6.48 0.11 1.58
CA LYS A 64 6.98 -0.65 0.44
C LYS A 64 8.51 -0.75 0.44
N ALA A 65 9.21 0.36 0.68
CA ALA A 65 10.67 0.40 0.72
C ALA A 65 11.22 -0.47 1.87
N PHE A 66 10.60 -0.39 3.05
CA PHE A 66 10.96 -1.21 4.20
C PHE A 66 10.79 -2.71 3.92
N ASN A 67 9.67 -3.11 3.32
CA ASN A 67 9.43 -4.51 2.95
C ASN A 67 10.46 -5.02 1.92
N GLN A 68 10.83 -4.19 0.94
CA GLN A 68 11.85 -4.54 -0.05
C GLN A 68 13.25 -4.67 0.56
N PHE A 69 13.62 -3.77 1.47
CA PHE A 69 14.87 -3.85 2.20
C PHE A 69 14.95 -5.13 3.05
N ASN A 70 13.88 -5.44 3.78
CA ASN A 70 13.82 -6.64 4.61
C ASN A 70 13.90 -7.91 3.77
N SER A 71 13.20 -7.99 2.64
CA SER A 71 13.27 -9.17 1.77
C SER A 71 14.68 -9.39 1.20
N ALA A 72 15.38 -8.31 0.84
CA ALA A 72 16.76 -8.38 0.34
C ALA A 72 17.73 -8.86 1.43
N ASN A 73 17.58 -8.37 2.66
CA ASN A 73 18.44 -8.77 3.77
C ASN A 73 18.19 -10.21 4.22
N THR A 74 16.93 -10.66 4.26
CA THR A 74 16.59 -12.05 4.56
C THR A 74 17.22 -13.01 3.56
N PHE A 75 17.20 -12.68 2.26
CA PHE A 75 17.84 -13.51 1.23
C PHE A 75 19.36 -13.58 1.43
N LYS A 76 20.02 -12.45 1.72
CA LYS A 76 21.46 -12.42 1.99
C LYS A 76 21.84 -13.28 3.19
N VAL A 77 21.07 -13.24 4.27
CA VAL A 77 21.32 -14.04 5.49
C VAL A 77 21.17 -15.54 5.20
N ILE A 78 20.12 -15.94 4.46
CA ILE A 78 19.92 -17.34 4.08
C ILE A 78 21.04 -17.84 3.16
N ALA A 79 21.45 -17.04 2.17
CA ALA A 79 22.53 -17.39 1.26
C ALA A 79 23.89 -17.51 1.96
N ALA A 80 24.19 -16.60 2.91
CA ALA A 80 25.41 -16.67 3.71
C ALA A 80 25.43 -17.89 4.64
N ASN A 81 24.30 -18.23 5.25
CA ASN A 81 24.20 -19.41 6.12
C ASN A 81 24.31 -20.73 5.34
N GLY A 82 23.78 -20.79 4.11
CA GLY A 82 23.88 -21.99 3.25
C GLY A 82 25.30 -22.29 2.77
N LEU A 83 26.16 -21.27 2.66
CA LEU A 83 27.56 -21.41 2.24
C LEU A 83 28.51 -21.85 3.37
N LEU A 84 28.07 -21.79 4.63
CA LEU A 84 28.84 -22.24 5.80
C LEU A 84 28.44 -23.63 6.29
N ALA A 85 27.50 -24.30 5.60
CA ALA A 85 26.96 -25.60 5.97
C ALA A 85 27.54 -26.78 5.16
N THR A 86 28.68 -26.60 4.49
CA THR A 86 29.41 -27.65 3.74
C THR A 86 30.80 -27.89 4.31
#